data_AF-A0A8X8X8T7-F1
#
_entry.id   AF-A0A8X8X8T7-F1
#
_cell.length_a   1.000
_cell.length_b   1.000
_cell.length_c   1.000
_cell.angle_alpha   90.00
_cell.angle_beta   90.00
_cell.angle_gamma   90.00
#
_symmetry.space_group_name_H-M   'P 1'
#
loop_
_entity.id
_entity.type
_entity.pdbx_description
1 polymer ?
#
loop_
_entity_poly.entity_id
_entity_poly.type
_entity_poly.pdbx_seq_one_letter_code
_entity_poly.pdbx_strand_id
1 'polypeptide(L)'
;MAFAWFVALICTVNFIQVKSAKQNTLQTYIYIYILYIYRPFGLFFGGAADDLEALRGVKGFISARPERVYELHTTHSPNFLGLNQNVGFWKGSNYGKGVIIGLLDTGITAGHPSFHDQGVPPPPAKWKGKCQFGPKGCNNKLIGARGFSSSSVHTSGTAGANFVRGAAIFGNANGIAPLAHVAMYRVCSPSSCTESDVIAGLEATIADGVYVLSLSLGGDPAPFYSDSIAIGAFRAMEKGISVVCSAGNRGPDPRSLLNEAPWILTVGASRMDRKLTATVVLGKGKEFDGESAHGFPPTTEAEIFYDDPALSAEEQLKSFHVKGKIVVCDIGIITRIGEGEAVKKAGGVGMILINNIPQGYTLSSEPHVLPASHISYGDAIELKSYLKSTKHPKAKIIYKGTQIGKTTEALKMTYFSSRGPSISSPGILKPDNTGPGNNILEHLHRPAST
;
A
#
# COMPACT_ATOMS: atom_id res chain seq x y z
N MET A 1 -19.10 16.81 11.43
CA MET A 1 -18.99 16.86 9.95
C MET A 1 -17.69 16.26 9.38
N ALA A 2 -16.60 16.13 10.16
CA ALA A 2 -15.32 15.54 9.70
C ALA A 2 -15.24 13.99 9.75
N PHE A 3 -16.15 13.32 10.48
CA PHE A 3 -16.04 11.88 10.80
C PHE A 3 -16.32 10.94 9.61
N ALA A 4 -17.13 11.36 8.63
CA ALA A 4 -17.49 10.55 7.46
C ALA A 4 -16.54 10.73 6.26
N TRP A 5 -15.62 11.71 6.32
CA TRP A 5 -14.52 11.89 5.36
C TRP A 5 -13.44 10.81 5.46
N PHE A 6 -13.47 10.04 6.54
CA PHE A 6 -12.29 9.50 7.20
C PHE A 6 -12.03 8.02 6.89
N VAL A 7 -13.07 7.26 6.57
CA VAL A 7 -13.04 5.79 6.49
C VAL A 7 -12.52 5.25 5.15
N ALA A 8 -12.46 6.10 4.13
CA ALA A 8 -12.36 5.62 2.75
C ALA A 8 -11.04 5.96 2.04
N LEU A 9 -10.20 6.81 2.66
CA LEU A 9 -9.06 7.49 2.03
C LEU A 9 -7.80 6.61 1.83
N ILE A 10 -7.73 5.44 2.46
CA ILE A 10 -6.45 4.82 2.77
C ILE A 10 -6.20 3.62 1.91
N CYS A 11 -4.91 3.42 1.67
CA CYS A 11 -4.22 2.31 1.06
C CYS A 11 -3.92 2.64 -0.44
N THR A 12 -2.70 3.02 -0.94
CA THR A 12 -1.81 2.41 -2.04
C THR A 12 -0.32 2.68 -1.90
N VAL A 13 0.64 1.73 -2.06
CA VAL A 13 1.23 1.07 -3.28
C VAL A 13 2.00 -0.25 -2.97
N ASN A 14 2.35 -1.07 -3.98
CA ASN A 14 3.00 -2.39 -3.93
C ASN A 14 4.57 -2.40 -3.97
N PHE A 15 5.17 -3.52 -3.58
CA PHE A 15 6.61 -3.78 -3.36
C PHE A 15 7.52 -3.75 -4.61
N ILE A 16 8.65 -3.05 -4.52
CA ILE A 16 9.91 -3.39 -5.21
C ILE A 16 11.05 -3.36 -4.17
N GLN A 17 11.45 -4.53 -3.67
CA GLN A 17 12.67 -4.66 -2.88
C GLN A 17 13.86 -4.76 -3.84
N VAL A 18 14.69 -3.73 -3.88
CA VAL A 18 15.99 -3.75 -4.56
C VAL A 18 17.00 -4.45 -3.65
N LYS A 19 17.72 -5.44 -4.21
CA LYS A 19 18.75 -6.23 -3.53
C LYS A 19 19.71 -5.32 -2.72
N SER A 20 19.84 -5.61 -1.42
CA SER A 20 20.93 -5.10 -0.59
C SER A 20 22.26 -5.58 -1.16
N ALA A 21 23.02 -4.65 -1.75
CA ALA A 21 24.44 -4.82 -1.96
C ALA A 21 25.15 -4.41 -0.66
N LYS A 22 26.05 -5.26 -0.17
CA LYS A 22 26.88 -5.05 1.01
C LYS A 22 27.43 -3.61 1.07
N GLN A 23 27.05 -2.84 2.10
CA GLN A 23 27.69 -1.56 2.43
C GLN A 23 28.05 -1.55 3.91
N ASN A 24 29.30 -1.17 4.19
CA ASN A 24 29.86 -0.96 5.51
C ASN A 24 28.94 -0.05 6.35
N THR A 25 28.64 -0.49 7.57
CA THR A 25 27.71 0.13 8.51
C THR A 25 28.22 1.48 9.03
N LEU A 26 27.69 2.57 8.49
CA LEU A 26 27.54 3.85 9.19
C LEU A 26 26.10 3.92 9.72
N GLN A 27 25.92 4.08 11.03
CA GLN A 27 24.60 4.07 11.69
C GLN A 27 24.12 5.51 11.90
N THR A 28 22.98 5.88 11.31
CA THR A 28 22.42 7.24 11.40
C THR A 28 21.57 7.41 12.66
N TYR A 29 21.78 8.50 13.40
CA TYR A 29 21.06 8.86 14.63
C TYR A 29 20.19 10.12 14.46
N ILE A 30 19.02 10.15 15.08
CA ILE A 30 18.13 11.32 15.14
C ILE A 30 18.28 12.02 16.49
N TYR A 31 18.52 13.34 16.48
CA TYR A 31 18.74 14.17 17.67
C TYR A 31 17.57 15.14 17.91
N ILE A 32 17.12 15.29 19.16
CA ILE A 32 16.04 16.22 19.54
C ILE A 32 16.62 17.35 20.43
N TYR A 33 16.41 18.63 20.03
CA TYR A 33 16.87 19.82 20.77
C TYR A 33 15.73 20.78 21.17
N ILE A 34 15.89 21.49 22.31
CA ILE A 34 15.14 22.72 22.62
C ILE A 34 16.11 23.91 22.65
N LEU A 35 16.01 24.79 21.67
CA LEU A 35 16.54 26.16 21.76
C LEU A 35 15.38 27.09 22.14
N TYR A 36 15.63 27.96 23.11
CA TYR A 36 14.68 28.84 23.80
C TYR A 36 13.49 29.31 22.95
N ILE A 37 12.27 28.94 23.41
CA ILE A 37 10.97 29.58 23.17
C ILE A 37 10.42 29.50 21.71
N TYR A 38 9.44 28.58 21.54
CA TYR A 38 8.45 28.40 20.44
C TYR A 38 8.63 27.38 19.30
N ARG A 39 9.75 26.69 19.08
CA ARG A 39 9.82 25.59 18.06
C ARG A 39 10.84 24.50 18.41
N PRO A 40 10.44 23.24 18.65
CA PRO A 40 11.41 22.14 18.64
C PRO A 40 11.89 21.94 17.19
N PHE A 41 13.20 21.93 16.97
CA PHE A 41 13.86 21.62 15.70
C PHE A 41 14.54 20.26 15.82
N GLY A 42 14.31 19.35 14.87
CA GLY A 42 15.19 18.18 14.65
C GLY A 42 16.35 18.58 13.74
N LEU A 43 17.59 18.26 14.13
CA LEU A 43 18.78 18.49 13.32
C LEU A 43 19.49 17.14 13.09
N PHE A 44 19.85 16.85 11.85
CA PHE A 44 20.42 15.56 11.44
C PHE A 44 21.95 15.64 11.36
N PHE A 45 22.64 14.66 11.94
CA PHE A 45 24.08 14.44 11.79
C PHE A 45 24.32 12.98 11.40
N GLY A 46 25.00 12.74 10.28
CA GLY A 46 25.57 11.42 9.96
C GLY A 46 26.98 11.32 10.53
N GLY A 47 27.16 10.55 11.59
CA GLY A 47 28.44 10.41 12.31
C GLY A 47 28.59 9.06 12.99
N ALA A 48 29.80 8.72 13.42
CA ALA A 48 30.09 7.46 14.12
C ALA A 48 29.52 7.49 15.55
N ALA A 49 29.39 6.32 16.20
CA ALA A 49 28.90 6.23 17.58
C ALA A 49 29.67 7.12 18.57
N ASP A 50 30.94 7.42 18.30
CA ASP A 50 31.79 8.29 19.11
C ASP A 50 31.36 9.78 19.06
N ASP A 51 30.67 10.21 18.00
CA ASP A 51 30.13 11.59 17.88
C ASP A 51 28.91 11.82 18.79
N LEU A 52 28.23 10.74 19.21
CA LEU A 52 27.06 10.79 20.09
C LEU A 52 27.41 11.27 21.51
N GLU A 53 28.54 10.84 22.05
CA GLU A 53 28.98 11.21 23.41
C GLU A 53 29.38 12.69 23.48
N ALA A 54 29.98 13.24 22.41
CA ALA A 54 30.28 14.67 22.32
C ALA A 54 29.00 15.53 22.32
N LEU A 55 27.92 15.04 21.70
CA LEU A 55 26.65 15.77 21.58
C LEU A 55 25.79 15.74 22.85
N ARG A 56 25.95 14.72 23.71
CA ARG A 56 25.29 14.67 25.04
C ARG A 56 25.70 15.84 25.94
N GLY A 57 26.89 16.40 25.74
CA GLY A 57 27.39 17.57 26.46
C GLY A 57 26.82 18.92 25.97
N VAL A 58 26.08 18.95 24.85
CA VAL A 58 25.56 20.19 24.27
C VAL A 58 24.31 20.66 25.02
N LYS A 59 24.34 21.91 25.50
CA LYS A 59 23.19 22.53 26.18
C LYS A 59 21.96 22.56 25.26
N GLY A 60 20.92 21.81 25.63
CA GLY A 60 19.67 21.68 24.86
C GLY A 60 19.47 20.32 24.20
N PHE A 61 20.45 19.41 24.26
CA PHE A 61 20.29 18.00 23.86
C PHE A 61 19.30 17.30 24.80
N ILE A 62 18.29 16.62 24.23
CA ILE A 62 17.28 15.88 25.00
C ILE A 62 17.53 14.39 24.92
N SER A 63 17.63 13.87 23.68
CA SER A 63 17.82 12.45 23.43
C SER A 63 18.27 12.22 22.00
N ALA A 64 18.93 11.08 21.77
CA ALA A 64 19.25 10.60 20.44
C ALA A 64 18.95 9.11 20.32
N ARG A 65 18.48 8.67 19.15
CA ARG A 65 18.11 7.27 18.88
C ARG A 65 18.39 6.87 17.43
N PRO A 66 18.59 5.57 17.14
CA PRO A 66 18.77 5.09 15.78
C PRO A 66 17.54 5.39 14.89
N GLU A 67 17.80 5.74 13.64
CA GLU A 67 16.77 5.99 12.61
C GLU A 67 16.02 4.69 12.22
N ARG A 68 14.71 4.80 11.96
CA ARG A 68 13.84 3.70 11.52
C ARG A 68 13.41 3.83 10.04
N VAL A 69 12.92 2.72 9.47
CA VAL A 69 12.34 2.64 8.11
C VAL A 69 10.86 2.27 8.17
N TYR A 70 10.03 2.86 7.31
CA TYR A 70 8.57 2.61 7.23
C TYR A 70 8.10 1.94 5.91
N GLU A 71 6.95 1.26 5.91
CA GLU A 71 6.35 0.46 4.78
C GLU A 71 5.10 1.13 4.12
N LEU A 72 4.57 0.62 2.97
CA LEU A 72 3.47 1.22 2.15
C LEU A 72 2.26 0.26 1.91
N HIS A 73 0.99 0.73 1.76
CA HIS A 73 -0.27 -0.12 1.67
C HIS A 73 -1.35 0.39 0.64
N THR A 74 -2.38 -0.35 0.09
CA THR A 74 -3.27 -0.28 -1.21
C THR A 74 -4.89 -0.24 -1.34
N THR A 75 -5.56 0.50 -2.34
CA THR A 75 -6.97 1.11 -2.66
C THR A 75 -8.04 0.46 -3.64
N HIS A 76 -9.36 0.56 -3.36
CA HIS A 76 -10.46 0.73 -4.38
C HIS A 76 -11.80 0.75 -3.65
N SER A 77 -12.30 1.92 -3.31
CA SER A 77 -13.26 2.01 -2.21
C SER A 77 -14.57 2.78 -2.50
N PRO A 78 -14.67 3.78 -3.40
CA PRO A 78 -15.80 4.71 -3.35
C PRO A 78 -17.18 4.07 -3.57
N ASN A 79 -17.40 3.37 -4.69
CA ASN A 79 -18.71 2.79 -5.01
C ASN A 79 -19.11 1.68 -4.03
N PHE A 80 -18.14 0.87 -3.61
CA PHE A 80 -18.32 -0.18 -2.61
C PHE A 80 -18.80 0.40 -1.26
N LEU A 81 -18.30 1.59 -0.90
CA LEU A 81 -18.71 2.33 0.29
C LEU A 81 -20.02 3.12 0.10
N GLY A 82 -20.75 2.90 -1.00
CA GLY A 82 -22.02 3.57 -1.28
C GLY A 82 -21.88 5.05 -1.67
N LEU A 83 -20.67 5.51 -2.02
CA LEU A 83 -20.46 6.87 -2.51
C LEU A 83 -20.87 6.96 -3.97
N ASN A 84 -22.01 7.60 -4.22
CA ASN A 84 -22.64 7.70 -5.52
C ASN A 84 -22.70 9.15 -5.99
N GLN A 85 -22.51 9.38 -7.30
CA GLN A 85 -22.59 10.73 -7.86
C GLN A 85 -23.98 11.33 -7.63
N ASN A 86 -24.00 12.59 -7.18
CA ASN A 86 -25.17 13.46 -7.00
C ASN A 86 -26.19 13.03 -5.95
N VAL A 87 -25.89 12.00 -5.15
CA VAL A 87 -26.75 11.53 -4.06
C VAL A 87 -25.94 11.16 -2.82
N GLY A 88 -26.60 11.04 -1.67
CA GLY A 88 -25.96 10.59 -0.42
C GLY A 88 -24.84 11.53 0.06
N PHE A 89 -23.80 10.93 0.66
CA PHE A 89 -22.74 11.67 1.36
C PHE A 89 -21.97 12.64 0.47
N TRP A 90 -21.67 12.27 -0.78
CA TRP A 90 -20.92 13.12 -1.72
C TRP A 90 -21.61 14.47 -2.00
N LYS A 91 -22.94 14.46 -2.15
CA LYS A 91 -23.72 15.70 -2.29
C LYS A 91 -23.68 16.55 -1.01
N GLY A 92 -23.88 15.91 0.15
CA GLY A 92 -23.89 16.60 1.45
C GLY A 92 -22.51 17.16 1.86
N SER A 93 -21.43 16.53 1.41
CA SER A 93 -20.05 16.94 1.70
C SER A 93 -19.42 17.79 0.59
N ASN A 94 -20.19 18.10 -0.47
CA ASN A 94 -19.74 18.84 -1.64
C ASN A 94 -18.47 18.25 -2.28
N TYR A 95 -18.35 16.91 -2.25
CA TYR A 95 -17.22 16.16 -2.82
C TYR A 95 -15.82 16.60 -2.32
N GLY A 96 -15.75 17.37 -1.24
CA GLY A 96 -14.49 17.78 -0.60
C GLY A 96 -13.97 19.11 -1.07
N LYS A 97 -14.79 19.87 -1.78
CA LYS A 97 -14.46 21.18 -2.30
C LYS A 97 -13.90 22.09 -1.19
N GLY A 98 -12.71 22.63 -1.40
CA GLY A 98 -12.01 23.52 -0.44
C GLY A 98 -11.27 22.81 0.70
N VAL A 99 -11.36 21.48 0.78
CA VAL A 99 -10.55 20.66 1.70
C VAL A 99 -9.21 20.37 1.06
N ILE A 100 -8.14 20.39 1.85
CA ILE A 100 -6.77 20.06 1.44
C ILE A 100 -6.35 18.80 2.17
N ILE A 101 -5.97 17.79 1.39
CA ILE A 101 -5.50 16.49 1.87
C ILE A 101 -3.99 16.40 1.63
N GLY A 102 -3.22 16.31 2.71
CA GLY A 102 -1.79 16.06 2.68
C GLY A 102 -1.49 14.56 2.61
N LEU A 103 -0.59 14.17 1.72
CA LEU A 103 -0.16 12.78 1.52
C LEU A 103 1.33 12.66 1.79
N LEU A 104 1.71 11.85 2.77
CA LEU A 104 3.09 11.45 3.02
C LEU A 104 3.30 10.07 2.44
N ASP A 105 4.00 10.02 1.31
CA ASP A 105 4.12 8.81 0.51
C ASP A 105 5.42 8.83 -0.34
N THR A 106 5.47 8.01 -1.39
CA THR A 106 6.54 7.86 -2.36
C THR A 106 6.63 8.98 -3.39
N GLY A 107 5.60 9.82 -3.51
CA GLY A 107 5.58 11.00 -4.40
C GLY A 107 4.34 11.08 -5.29
N ILE A 108 4.35 11.98 -6.29
CA ILE A 108 3.22 12.16 -7.22
C ILE A 108 3.61 12.47 -8.69
N THR A 109 2.84 11.95 -9.65
CA THR A 109 3.03 12.06 -11.10
C THR A 109 2.04 13.11 -11.53
N ALA A 110 2.48 14.36 -11.43
CA ALA A 110 1.63 15.54 -11.58
C ALA A 110 0.78 15.54 -12.87
N GLY A 111 1.32 15.06 -13.99
CA GLY A 111 0.64 15.04 -15.28
C GLY A 111 -0.44 13.95 -15.46
N HIS A 112 -0.71 13.14 -14.44
CA HIS A 112 -1.69 12.05 -14.56
C HIS A 112 -3.13 12.59 -14.64
N PRO A 113 -4.03 12.02 -15.49
CA PRO A 113 -5.42 12.48 -15.61
C PRO A 113 -6.20 12.54 -14.30
N SER A 114 -5.89 11.71 -13.31
CA SER A 114 -6.51 11.81 -11.96
C SER A 114 -6.17 13.09 -11.22
N PHE A 115 -5.17 13.84 -11.62
CA PHE A 115 -4.83 15.13 -11.03
C PHE A 115 -5.23 16.30 -11.92
N HIS A 116 -6.10 16.08 -12.91
CA HIS A 116 -6.74 17.19 -13.60
C HIS A 116 -7.63 17.98 -12.64
N ASP A 117 -7.79 19.27 -12.88
CA ASP A 117 -8.42 20.21 -11.96
C ASP A 117 -9.78 20.74 -12.43
N GLN A 118 -10.38 20.08 -13.43
CA GLN A 118 -11.73 20.39 -13.86
C GLN A 118 -12.71 20.24 -12.69
N GLY A 119 -13.48 21.31 -12.43
CA GLY A 119 -14.45 21.38 -11.35
C GLY A 119 -13.85 21.67 -9.96
N VAL A 120 -12.53 21.74 -9.83
CA VAL A 120 -11.84 22.07 -8.58
C VAL A 120 -11.61 23.59 -8.52
N PRO A 121 -12.05 24.28 -7.46
CA PRO A 121 -11.84 25.72 -7.33
C PRO A 121 -10.35 26.04 -7.07
N PRO A 122 -9.94 27.33 -7.05
CA PRO A 122 -8.62 27.70 -6.55
C PRO A 122 -8.38 27.25 -5.10
N PRO A 123 -7.12 26.99 -4.71
CA PRO A 123 -6.78 26.60 -3.33
C PRO A 123 -7.24 27.66 -2.31
N PRO A 124 -7.63 27.25 -1.09
CA PRO A 124 -8.00 28.18 -0.02
C PRO A 124 -6.87 29.17 0.30
N ALA A 125 -7.21 30.43 0.60
CA ALA A 125 -6.23 31.49 0.91
C ALA A 125 -5.28 31.17 2.08
N LYS A 126 -5.68 30.25 2.97
CA LYS A 126 -4.84 29.78 4.08
C LYS A 126 -3.70 28.84 3.65
N TRP A 127 -3.73 28.32 2.43
CA TRP A 127 -2.74 27.40 1.89
C TRP A 127 -1.39 28.12 1.73
N LYS A 128 -0.33 27.53 2.31
CA LYS A 128 1.02 28.11 2.30
C LYS A 128 2.07 27.23 1.63
N GLY A 129 1.65 26.06 1.14
CA GLY A 129 2.56 25.09 0.53
C GLY A 129 3.10 25.53 -0.83
N LYS A 130 4.14 24.82 -1.25
CA LYS A 130 4.91 25.14 -2.46
C LYS A 130 4.87 23.97 -3.46
N CYS A 131 5.06 24.29 -4.73
CA CYS A 131 5.25 23.31 -5.78
C CYS A 131 6.72 23.25 -6.21
N GLN A 132 7.42 22.19 -5.83
CA GLN A 132 8.83 21.98 -6.20
C GLN A 132 9.00 21.45 -7.64
N PHE A 133 7.94 20.95 -8.28
CA PHE A 133 7.95 20.59 -9.71
C PHE A 133 8.01 21.80 -10.66
N GLY A 134 8.11 23.02 -10.12
CA GLY A 134 8.05 24.26 -10.88
C GLY A 134 6.62 24.67 -11.24
N PRO A 135 6.44 25.82 -11.93
CA PRO A 135 5.14 26.46 -12.12
C PRO A 135 4.15 25.66 -13.00
N LYS A 136 4.62 24.66 -13.75
CA LYS A 136 3.78 23.79 -14.59
C LYS A 136 3.44 22.44 -13.94
N GLY A 137 4.01 22.15 -12.77
CA GLY A 137 3.85 20.84 -12.11
C GLY A 137 2.71 20.77 -11.10
N CYS A 138 2.05 21.89 -10.78
CA CYS A 138 0.90 21.94 -9.89
C CYS A 138 -0.25 22.70 -10.56
N ASN A 139 -1.47 22.43 -10.13
CA ASN A 139 -2.70 23.02 -10.63
C ASN A 139 -3.71 23.16 -9.48
N ASN A 140 -4.99 23.43 -9.76
CA ASN A 140 -5.97 23.56 -8.68
C ASN A 140 -6.28 22.23 -7.96
N LYS A 141 -5.90 21.08 -8.53
CA LYS A 141 -6.09 19.76 -7.93
C LYS A 141 -4.88 19.33 -7.10
N LEU A 142 -3.70 19.27 -7.72
CA LEU A 142 -2.42 19.09 -7.05
C LEU A 142 -1.84 20.45 -6.73
N ILE A 143 -2.09 20.96 -5.52
CA ILE A 143 -1.75 22.34 -5.13
C ILE A 143 -0.38 22.49 -4.47
N GLY A 144 0.24 21.36 -4.12
CA GLY A 144 1.57 21.29 -3.52
C GLY A 144 2.25 19.97 -3.81
N ALA A 145 3.55 20.04 -4.03
CA ALA A 145 4.39 18.86 -4.23
C ALA A 145 5.79 19.15 -3.72
N ARG A 146 6.25 18.38 -2.73
CA ARG A 146 7.54 18.55 -2.07
C ARG A 146 8.24 17.20 -1.94
N GLY A 147 9.53 17.16 -2.24
CA GLY A 147 10.40 16.01 -2.02
C GLY A 147 11.34 16.25 -0.86
N PHE A 148 11.42 15.25 0.02
CA PHE A 148 12.35 15.20 1.14
C PHE A 148 13.38 14.07 0.94
N SER A 149 12.97 12.97 0.30
CA SER A 149 13.90 11.89 -0.07
C SER A 149 14.83 12.27 -1.23
N SER A 150 16.10 11.89 -1.14
CA SER A 150 17.18 12.19 -2.09
C SER A 150 17.10 11.48 -3.46
N SER A 151 16.05 10.67 -3.73
CA SER A 151 15.90 9.89 -4.96
C SER A 151 14.80 10.43 -5.88
N SER A 152 14.95 10.22 -7.20
CA SER A 152 14.14 10.79 -8.28
C SER A 152 12.66 10.36 -8.29
N VAL A 153 11.81 11.22 -8.89
CA VAL A 153 10.34 11.33 -8.88
C VAL A 153 9.58 10.05 -9.32
N HIS A 154 9.02 9.28 -8.38
CA HIS A 154 8.01 8.24 -8.60
C HIS A 154 6.91 8.36 -7.54
N THR A 155 5.77 7.69 -7.69
CA THR A 155 4.49 8.28 -7.28
C THR A 155 3.41 7.33 -6.81
N SER A 156 2.69 7.76 -5.77
CA SER A 156 1.37 7.32 -5.29
C SER A 156 0.26 8.31 -5.66
N GLY A 157 -0.95 7.83 -5.93
CA GLY A 157 -2.03 8.70 -6.40
C GLY A 157 -3.45 8.20 -6.22
N THR A 158 -4.00 8.34 -5.00
CA THR A 158 -5.30 7.73 -4.68
C THR A 158 -6.23 8.54 -3.78
N ALA A 159 -5.75 9.09 -2.65
CA ALA A 159 -6.60 9.79 -1.65
C ALA A 159 -7.43 10.96 -2.21
N GLY A 160 -6.90 11.66 -3.21
CA GLY A 160 -7.60 12.74 -3.89
C GLY A 160 -7.52 12.61 -5.40
N ALA A 161 -7.71 11.43 -6.00
CA ALA A 161 -7.89 11.37 -7.45
C ALA A 161 -9.21 12.05 -7.89
N ASN A 162 -9.16 12.93 -8.90
CA ASN A 162 -10.33 13.46 -9.60
C ASN A 162 -10.93 12.39 -10.53
N PHE A 163 -12.15 12.61 -11.02
CA PHE A 163 -12.88 11.67 -11.87
C PHE A 163 -12.12 11.35 -13.16
N VAL A 164 -11.76 10.09 -13.40
CA VAL A 164 -11.18 9.69 -14.68
C VAL A 164 -12.12 8.74 -15.42
N ARG A 165 -12.58 9.19 -16.60
CA ARG A 165 -13.38 8.36 -17.50
C ARG A 165 -12.47 7.36 -18.21
N GLY A 166 -12.87 6.09 -18.23
CA GLY A 166 -12.12 5.02 -18.92
C GLY A 166 -10.82 4.60 -18.22
N ALA A 167 -10.63 4.96 -16.94
CA ALA A 167 -9.52 4.46 -16.13
C ALA A 167 -9.77 3.02 -15.64
N ALA A 168 -9.51 2.04 -16.50
CA ALA A 168 -8.88 0.76 -16.20
C ALA A 168 -8.96 -0.13 -17.44
N ILE A 169 -8.40 -1.33 -17.32
CA ILE A 169 -9.00 -2.56 -17.80
C ILE A 169 -10.51 -2.53 -17.39
N PHE A 170 -11.32 -1.85 -18.20
CA PHE A 170 -12.78 -1.73 -18.22
C PHE A 170 -13.56 -0.97 -17.11
N GLY A 171 -13.10 0.20 -16.61
CA GLY A 171 -13.90 1.00 -15.65
C GLY A 171 -13.55 2.48 -15.49
N ASN A 172 -14.27 3.21 -14.64
CA ASN A 172 -13.93 4.59 -14.20
C ASN A 172 -13.23 4.55 -12.83
N ALA A 173 -12.17 5.34 -12.63
CA ALA A 173 -11.47 5.44 -11.35
C ALA A 173 -11.76 6.80 -10.68
N ASN A 174 -12.21 6.77 -9.42
CA ASN A 174 -12.57 7.95 -8.64
C ASN A 174 -11.89 7.89 -7.27
N GLY A 175 -11.38 9.02 -6.78
CA GLY A 175 -11.03 9.16 -5.37
C GLY A 175 -12.28 9.30 -4.50
N ILE A 176 -12.12 9.17 -3.18
CA ILE A 176 -13.19 9.40 -2.19
C ILE A 176 -13.60 10.86 -2.11
N ALA A 177 -12.64 11.75 -2.37
CA ALA A 177 -12.77 13.19 -2.30
C ALA A 177 -12.45 13.83 -3.66
N PRO A 178 -13.28 13.63 -4.72
CA PRO A 178 -12.89 14.01 -6.07
C PRO A 178 -12.59 15.50 -6.24
N LEU A 179 -13.24 16.38 -5.48
CA LEU A 179 -13.07 17.84 -5.55
C LEU A 179 -12.17 18.41 -4.44
N ALA A 180 -11.56 17.57 -3.60
CA ALA A 180 -10.56 18.03 -2.65
C ALA A 180 -9.23 18.35 -3.33
N HIS A 181 -8.47 19.28 -2.76
CA HIS A 181 -7.10 19.54 -3.15
C HIS A 181 -6.16 18.48 -2.55
N VAL A 182 -5.09 18.19 -3.28
CA VAL A 182 -4.03 17.27 -2.88
C VAL A 182 -2.73 18.03 -2.71
N ALA A 183 -2.03 17.76 -1.62
CA ALA A 183 -0.66 18.17 -1.40
C ALA A 183 0.20 16.93 -1.16
N MET A 184 1.17 16.68 -2.03
CA MET A 184 2.06 15.54 -1.93
C MET A 184 3.37 15.91 -1.23
N TYR A 185 3.74 15.13 -0.23
CA TYR A 185 5.00 15.19 0.49
C TYR A 185 5.69 13.84 0.31
N ARG A 186 6.67 13.80 -0.59
CA ARG A 186 7.46 12.60 -0.79
C ARG A 186 8.46 12.46 0.34
N VAL A 187 8.21 11.47 1.20
CA VAL A 187 9.05 11.10 2.34
C VAL A 187 9.61 9.68 2.22
N CYS A 188 9.23 8.98 1.14
CA CYS A 188 9.68 7.65 0.82
C CYS A 188 10.43 7.63 -0.52
N SER A 189 11.50 6.88 -0.57
CA SER A 189 12.13 6.37 -1.79
C SER A 189 11.48 5.03 -2.19
N PRO A 190 11.76 4.50 -3.41
CA PRO A 190 11.31 3.16 -3.78
C PRO A 190 11.76 2.04 -2.82
N SER A 191 12.84 2.26 -2.04
CA SER A 191 13.44 1.25 -1.17
C SER A 191 13.17 1.47 0.33
N SER A 192 12.82 2.68 0.76
CA SER A 192 12.67 3.01 2.18
C SER A 192 12.03 4.39 2.41
N CYS A 193 11.31 4.52 3.52
CA CYS A 193 10.94 5.81 4.11
C CYS A 193 11.77 6.02 5.37
N THR A 194 12.70 6.98 5.36
CA THR A 194 13.51 7.25 6.55
C THR A 194 12.71 8.06 7.57
N GLU A 195 12.93 7.84 8.86
CA GLU A 195 12.26 8.59 9.91
C GLU A 195 12.55 10.10 9.82
N SER A 196 13.75 10.49 9.37
CA SER A 196 14.12 11.88 9.07
C SER A 196 13.21 12.56 8.04
N ASP A 197 13.00 11.92 6.89
CA ASP A 197 12.16 12.44 5.82
C ASP A 197 10.70 12.54 6.26
N VAL A 198 10.21 11.56 7.03
CA VAL A 198 8.85 11.56 7.57
C VAL A 198 8.63 12.73 8.53
N ILE A 199 9.57 13.01 9.44
CA ILE A 199 9.49 14.19 10.32
C ILE A 199 9.44 15.48 9.50
N ALA A 200 10.31 15.62 8.50
CA ALA A 200 10.34 16.81 7.65
C ALA A 200 9.02 16.99 6.88
N GLY A 201 8.44 15.90 6.37
CA GLY A 201 7.13 15.91 5.72
C GLY A 201 5.98 16.27 6.67
N LEU A 202 6.02 15.77 7.92
CA LEU A 202 5.03 16.08 8.96
C LEU A 202 5.05 17.58 9.30
N GLU A 203 6.22 18.15 9.54
CA GLU A 203 6.38 19.58 9.83
C GLU A 203 5.91 20.44 8.66
N ALA A 204 6.30 20.06 7.44
CA ALA A 204 5.89 20.75 6.22
C ALA A 204 4.36 20.75 6.06
N THR A 205 3.72 19.62 6.30
CA THR A 205 2.27 19.46 6.18
C THR A 205 1.51 20.34 7.19
N ILE A 206 1.99 20.40 8.43
CA ILE A 206 1.42 21.26 9.47
C ILE A 206 1.60 22.74 9.10
N ALA A 207 2.79 23.13 8.64
CA ALA A 207 3.10 24.51 8.27
C ALA A 207 2.31 25.00 7.05
N ASP A 208 2.10 24.11 6.07
CA ASP A 208 1.41 24.41 4.82
C ASP A 208 -0.12 24.51 5.01
N GLY A 209 -0.65 23.99 6.13
CA GLY A 209 -2.03 24.23 6.59
C GLY A 209 -3.07 23.27 5.98
N VAL A 210 -2.72 22.00 5.79
CA VAL A 210 -3.67 20.97 5.35
C VAL A 210 -4.81 20.79 6.37
N TYR A 211 -5.89 20.12 5.97
CA TYR A 211 -7.00 19.78 6.89
C TYR A 211 -6.92 18.33 7.36
N VAL A 212 -6.55 17.43 6.44
CA VAL A 212 -6.41 16.01 6.68
C VAL A 212 -5.02 15.58 6.22
N LEU A 213 -4.38 14.77 7.03
CA LEU A 213 -3.08 14.21 6.76
C LEU A 213 -3.22 12.68 6.72
N SER A 214 -2.83 12.09 5.60
CA SER A 214 -2.86 10.64 5.38
C SER A 214 -1.45 10.10 5.24
N LEU A 215 -1.13 9.11 6.09
CA LEU A 215 0.14 8.40 6.09
C LEU A 215 -0.13 6.91 5.90
N SER A 216 0.25 6.39 4.74
CA SER A 216 0.21 4.94 4.49
C SER A 216 1.52 4.28 4.93
N LEU A 217 2.08 4.71 6.06
CA LEU A 217 3.36 4.25 6.57
C LEU A 217 3.34 4.03 8.08
N GLY A 218 4.24 3.19 8.56
CA GLY A 218 4.35 2.82 9.98
C GLY A 218 5.63 2.05 10.22
N GLY A 219 6.12 2.12 11.46
CA GLY A 219 7.37 1.47 11.88
C GLY A 219 7.17 0.61 13.09
N ASP A 220 8.25 0.01 13.59
CA ASP A 220 8.16 -0.87 14.74
C ASP A 220 7.52 -0.21 15.96
N PRO A 221 6.69 -0.96 16.71
CA PRO A 221 6.04 -0.45 17.91
C PRO A 221 7.06 0.17 18.86
N ALA A 222 6.77 1.39 19.30
CA ALA A 222 7.56 2.08 20.29
C ALA A 222 6.65 2.89 21.24
N PRO A 223 7.13 3.21 22.45
CA PRO A 223 6.45 4.17 23.31
C PRO A 223 6.24 5.50 22.56
N PHE A 224 5.08 6.14 22.75
CA PHE A 224 4.67 7.31 21.96
C PHE A 224 5.66 8.47 21.98
N TYR A 225 6.38 8.68 23.08
CA TYR A 225 7.41 9.73 23.20
C TYR A 225 8.68 9.44 22.36
N SER A 226 8.77 8.26 21.76
CA SER A 226 9.86 7.80 20.90
C SER A 226 9.35 7.27 19.56
N ASP A 227 8.12 7.62 19.18
CA ASP A 227 7.55 7.34 17.88
C ASP A 227 7.32 8.69 17.17
N SER A 228 8.07 8.93 16.09
CA SER A 228 8.00 10.21 15.36
C SER A 228 6.67 10.44 14.68
N ILE A 229 5.99 9.37 14.23
CA ILE A 229 4.64 9.48 13.66
C ILE A 229 3.68 9.87 14.78
N ALA A 230 3.77 9.24 15.96
CA ALA A 230 2.94 9.60 17.10
C ALA A 230 3.15 11.07 17.54
N ILE A 231 4.40 11.52 17.66
CA ILE A 231 4.73 12.89 18.05
C ILE A 231 4.23 13.89 17.00
N GLY A 232 4.54 13.68 15.72
CA GLY A 232 4.10 14.58 14.66
C GLY A 232 2.58 14.59 14.49
N ALA A 233 1.92 13.45 14.68
CA ALA A 233 0.46 13.36 14.67
C ALA A 233 -0.18 14.13 15.82
N PHE A 234 0.43 14.09 17.02
CA PHE A 234 -0.02 14.88 18.15
C PHE A 234 0.05 16.38 17.83
N ARG A 235 1.17 16.85 17.26
CA ARG A 235 1.33 18.25 16.84
C ARG A 235 0.33 18.67 15.76
N ALA A 236 0.04 17.79 14.81
CA ALA A 236 -0.97 18.02 13.78
C ALA A 236 -2.37 18.16 14.42
N MET A 237 -2.72 17.27 15.34
CA MET A 237 -3.98 17.32 16.09
C MET A 237 -4.12 18.63 16.90
N GLU A 238 -3.05 19.09 17.58
CA GLU A 238 -3.04 20.37 18.31
C GLU A 238 -3.36 21.58 17.40
N LYS A 239 -3.15 21.45 16.08
CA LYS A 239 -3.48 22.46 15.06
C LYS A 239 -4.81 22.19 14.36
N GLY A 240 -5.60 21.23 14.83
CA GLY A 240 -6.88 20.84 14.25
C GLY A 240 -6.76 20.04 12.95
N ILE A 241 -5.59 19.45 12.68
CA ILE A 241 -5.36 18.59 11.51
C ILE A 241 -5.65 17.15 11.92
N SER A 242 -6.57 16.50 11.21
CA SER A 242 -6.87 15.08 11.45
C SER A 242 -5.82 14.19 10.82
N VAL A 243 -5.29 13.23 11.57
CA VAL A 243 -4.23 12.32 11.11
C VAL A 243 -4.77 10.91 10.97
N VAL A 244 -4.52 10.36 9.80
CA VAL A 244 -5.00 9.05 9.38
C VAL A 244 -3.80 8.19 9.03
N CYS A 245 -3.67 7.07 9.73
CA CYS A 245 -2.64 6.10 9.47
C CYS A 245 -3.23 4.71 9.25
N SER A 246 -2.48 3.87 8.59
CA SER A 246 -2.80 2.47 8.43
C SER A 246 -2.39 1.63 9.66
N ALA A 247 -3.08 0.50 9.87
CA ALA A 247 -2.79 -0.40 10.97
C ALA A 247 -1.52 -1.26 10.76
N GLY A 248 -1.05 -1.40 9.52
CA GLY A 248 0.06 -2.30 9.18
C GLY A 248 -0.41 -3.59 8.51
N ASN A 249 0.57 -4.28 7.89
CA ASN A 249 0.36 -5.52 7.13
C ASN A 249 1.02 -6.74 7.81
N ARG A 250 1.15 -6.72 9.14
CA ARG A 250 1.82 -7.75 9.96
C ARG A 250 0.86 -8.72 10.66
N GLY A 251 -0.41 -8.73 10.25
CA GLY A 251 -1.38 -9.72 10.69
C GLY A 251 -1.02 -11.14 10.22
N PRO A 252 -1.73 -12.17 10.72
CA PRO A 252 -2.98 -12.09 11.47
C PRO A 252 -2.79 -12.11 13.00
N ASP A 253 -1.55 -12.19 13.49
CA ASP A 253 -1.28 -12.39 14.90
C ASP A 253 -1.77 -11.20 15.77
N PRO A 254 -2.22 -11.45 17.02
CA PRO A 254 -2.56 -10.39 17.95
C PRO A 254 -1.37 -9.44 18.19
N ARG A 255 -1.65 -8.17 18.49
CA ARG A 255 -0.64 -7.14 18.79
C ARG A 255 0.37 -6.90 17.65
N SER A 256 -0.09 -7.00 16.42
CA SER A 256 0.71 -6.75 15.22
C SER A 256 0.52 -5.36 14.61
N LEU A 257 -0.39 -4.56 15.16
CA LEU A 257 -0.70 -3.23 14.61
C LEU A 257 0.34 -2.17 14.97
N LEU A 258 0.42 -1.18 14.08
CA LEU A 258 1.28 -0.01 14.17
C LEU A 258 0.39 1.23 14.29
N ASN A 259 1.02 2.39 14.47
CA ASN A 259 0.33 3.67 14.54
C ASN A 259 -0.77 3.67 15.63
N GLU A 260 -0.42 3.20 16.83
CA GLU A 260 -1.39 2.89 17.89
C GLU A 260 -1.84 4.11 18.69
N ALA A 261 -1.29 5.29 18.41
CA ALA A 261 -1.51 6.48 19.23
C ALA A 261 -3.00 6.87 19.25
N PRO A 262 -3.57 7.24 20.43
CA PRO A 262 -5.00 7.53 20.55
C PRO A 262 -5.51 8.68 19.68
N TRP A 263 -4.63 9.60 19.30
CA TRP A 263 -4.93 10.77 18.45
C TRP A 263 -4.75 10.50 16.95
N ILE A 264 -4.35 9.30 16.57
CA ILE A 264 -4.30 8.84 15.18
C ILE A 264 -5.56 8.03 14.90
N LEU A 265 -6.17 8.19 13.73
CA LEU A 265 -7.10 7.18 13.22
C LEU A 265 -6.33 6.09 12.51
N THR A 266 -6.38 4.89 13.08
CA THR A 266 -5.69 3.69 12.63
C THR A 266 -6.68 2.80 11.88
N VAL A 267 -6.41 2.49 10.62
CA VAL A 267 -7.34 1.75 9.76
C VAL A 267 -6.78 0.40 9.31
N GLY A 268 -7.55 -0.66 9.54
CA GLY A 268 -7.26 -2.01 9.06
C GLY A 268 -7.81 -2.28 7.65
N ALA A 269 -7.27 -3.30 6.97
CA ALA A 269 -7.63 -3.63 5.59
C ALA A 269 -8.68 -4.75 5.50
N SER A 270 -9.73 -4.51 4.72
CA SER A 270 -10.75 -5.49 4.36
C SER A 270 -10.82 -5.70 2.84
N ARG A 271 -11.46 -6.78 2.42
CA ARG A 271 -11.78 -7.03 1.01
C ARG A 271 -12.99 -6.20 0.57
N MET A 272 -13.23 -6.22 -0.73
CA MET A 272 -14.39 -5.64 -1.40
C MET A 272 -15.04 -6.67 -2.31
N ASP A 273 -16.15 -6.27 -2.93
CA ASP A 273 -16.95 -7.08 -3.85
C ASP A 273 -16.33 -7.27 -5.24
N ARG A 274 -15.29 -6.51 -5.57
CA ARG A 274 -14.54 -6.64 -6.83
C ARG A 274 -13.49 -7.74 -6.76
N LYS A 275 -13.45 -8.58 -7.80
CA LYS A 275 -12.42 -9.59 -8.04
C LYS A 275 -11.92 -9.53 -9.48
N LEU A 276 -10.62 -9.74 -9.69
CA LEU A 276 -10.05 -9.97 -11.04
C LEU A 276 -9.95 -11.47 -11.24
N THR A 277 -11.02 -12.08 -11.77
CA THR A 277 -11.23 -13.52 -11.67
C THR A 277 -10.40 -14.27 -12.72
N ALA A 278 -9.53 -15.16 -12.23
CA ALA A 278 -8.78 -16.13 -13.01
C ALA A 278 -9.15 -17.52 -12.51
N THR A 279 -9.95 -18.25 -13.28
CA THR A 279 -10.51 -19.54 -12.86
C THR A 279 -9.59 -20.66 -13.31
N VAL A 280 -9.19 -21.52 -12.37
CA VAL A 280 -8.52 -22.79 -12.66
C VAL A 280 -9.59 -23.83 -12.95
N VAL A 281 -9.58 -24.43 -14.14
CA VAL A 281 -10.48 -25.52 -14.52
C VAL A 281 -9.66 -26.81 -14.61
N LEU A 282 -9.98 -27.78 -13.75
CA LEU A 282 -9.35 -29.09 -13.77
C LEU A 282 -9.93 -29.96 -14.88
N GLY A 283 -9.16 -30.95 -15.37
CA GLY A 283 -9.61 -31.88 -16.41
C GLY A 283 -10.86 -32.72 -16.08
N LYS A 284 -11.30 -32.74 -14.80
CA LYS A 284 -12.57 -33.36 -14.34
C LYS A 284 -13.73 -32.34 -14.23
N GLY A 285 -13.57 -31.12 -14.72
CA GLY A 285 -14.59 -30.06 -14.73
C GLY A 285 -14.75 -29.28 -13.42
N LYS A 286 -14.03 -29.65 -12.34
CA LYS A 286 -14.01 -28.85 -11.11
C LYS A 286 -13.32 -27.51 -11.39
N GLU A 287 -13.94 -26.43 -10.93
CA GLU A 287 -13.42 -25.07 -11.06
C GLU A 287 -13.04 -24.49 -9.70
N PHE A 288 -11.95 -23.71 -9.68
CA PHE A 288 -11.56 -22.86 -8.56
C PHE A 288 -11.46 -21.42 -9.05
N ASP A 289 -12.26 -20.53 -8.46
CA ASP A 289 -12.21 -19.10 -8.78
C ASP A 289 -11.07 -18.44 -8.00
N GLY A 290 -9.92 -18.33 -8.65
CA GLY A 290 -8.77 -17.57 -8.17
C GLY A 290 -8.75 -16.12 -8.68
N GLU A 291 -7.65 -15.42 -8.38
CA GLU A 291 -7.46 -14.04 -8.79
C GLU A 291 -6.10 -13.80 -9.49
N SER A 292 -6.09 -12.92 -10.50
CA SER A 292 -4.89 -12.40 -11.18
C SER A 292 -5.20 -11.15 -12.01
N ALA A 293 -4.29 -10.18 -12.04
CA ALA A 293 -4.49 -8.89 -12.73
C ALA A 293 -3.95 -8.82 -14.17
N HIS A 294 -3.79 -9.94 -14.87
CA HIS A 294 -3.33 -9.92 -16.27
C HIS A 294 -4.32 -10.59 -17.23
N GLY A 295 -4.66 -9.88 -18.31
CA GLY A 295 -5.58 -10.36 -19.36
C GLY A 295 -4.90 -11.27 -20.38
N PHE A 296 -4.23 -12.34 -19.92
CA PHE A 296 -3.76 -13.36 -20.85
C PHE A 296 -4.95 -14.00 -21.57
N PRO A 297 -4.78 -14.49 -22.81
CA PRO A 297 -5.77 -15.37 -23.38
C PRO A 297 -5.93 -16.62 -22.48
N PRO A 298 -7.11 -17.27 -22.48
CA PRO A 298 -7.27 -18.55 -21.80
C PRO A 298 -6.15 -19.52 -22.21
N THR A 299 -5.57 -20.22 -21.24
CA THR A 299 -4.55 -21.21 -21.55
C THR A 299 -5.18 -22.42 -22.24
N THR A 300 -4.41 -23.10 -23.07
CA THR A 300 -4.75 -24.47 -23.46
C THR A 300 -4.67 -25.39 -22.25
N GLU A 301 -5.38 -26.51 -22.30
CA GLU A 301 -5.24 -27.55 -21.28
C GLU A 301 -3.80 -28.10 -21.30
N ALA A 302 -3.16 -28.16 -20.14
CA ALA A 302 -1.81 -28.63 -19.97
C ALA A 302 -1.70 -29.48 -18.70
N GLU A 303 -0.69 -30.35 -18.65
CA GLU A 303 -0.38 -31.11 -17.44
C GLU A 303 0.04 -30.18 -16.30
N ILE A 304 -0.35 -30.55 -15.09
CA ILE A 304 0.02 -29.86 -13.86
C ILE A 304 1.27 -30.51 -13.28
N PHE A 305 2.24 -29.69 -12.90
CA PHE A 305 3.39 -30.10 -12.11
C PHE A 305 3.29 -29.51 -10.71
N TYR A 306 3.50 -30.35 -9.70
CA TYR A 306 3.58 -29.94 -8.30
C TYR A 306 4.58 -30.82 -7.57
N ASP A 307 5.48 -30.21 -6.80
CA ASP A 307 6.40 -30.88 -5.90
C ASP A 307 6.35 -30.21 -4.51
N ASP A 308 5.85 -30.95 -3.53
CA ASP A 308 5.51 -30.49 -2.17
C ASP A 308 6.74 -30.57 -1.26
N PRO A 309 7.18 -29.50 -0.55
CA PRO A 309 7.02 -28.07 -0.74
C PRO A 309 8.40 -27.45 -1.09
N ALA A 310 8.82 -27.53 -2.35
CA ALA A 310 10.22 -27.19 -2.70
C ALA A 310 10.38 -25.98 -3.62
N LEU A 311 9.31 -25.39 -4.15
CA LEU A 311 9.44 -24.42 -5.23
C LEU A 311 9.72 -23.01 -4.70
N SER A 312 10.99 -22.72 -4.39
CA SER A 312 11.42 -21.35 -4.04
C SER A 312 12.58 -20.82 -4.88
N ALA A 313 13.10 -21.59 -5.84
CA ALA A 313 14.21 -21.15 -6.68
C ALA A 313 14.11 -21.61 -8.15
N GLU A 314 14.48 -20.70 -9.07
CA GLU A 314 14.60 -20.94 -10.52
C GLU A 314 15.44 -22.18 -10.85
N GLU A 315 16.53 -22.42 -10.10
CA GLU A 315 17.45 -23.54 -10.34
C GLU A 315 16.81 -24.90 -10.05
N GLN A 316 15.93 -24.98 -9.05
CA GLN A 316 15.20 -26.20 -8.74
C GLN A 316 14.17 -26.49 -9.83
N LEU A 317 13.42 -25.49 -10.31
CA LEU A 317 12.43 -25.69 -11.38
C LEU A 317 13.05 -26.22 -12.69
N LYS A 318 14.30 -25.85 -13.00
CA LYS A 318 15.00 -26.34 -14.19
C LYS A 318 15.31 -27.84 -14.14
N SER A 319 15.51 -28.42 -12.96
CA SER A 319 15.77 -29.87 -12.83
C SER A 319 14.51 -30.72 -12.99
N PHE A 320 13.32 -30.13 -12.82
CA PHE A 320 12.04 -30.85 -12.80
C PHE A 320 11.31 -30.98 -14.15
N HIS A 321 11.93 -30.58 -15.27
CA HIS A 321 11.33 -30.71 -16.62
C HIS A 321 9.90 -30.11 -16.72
N VAL A 322 9.71 -28.91 -16.18
CA VAL A 322 8.40 -28.22 -16.14
C VAL A 322 7.99 -27.57 -17.46
N LYS A 323 8.77 -27.77 -18.53
CA LYS A 323 8.52 -27.19 -19.85
C LYS A 323 7.17 -27.63 -20.39
N GLY A 324 6.31 -26.67 -20.76
CA GLY A 324 4.97 -26.96 -21.30
C GLY A 324 3.90 -27.28 -20.24
N LYS A 325 4.23 -27.19 -18.95
CA LYS A 325 3.31 -27.53 -17.84
C LYS A 325 2.80 -26.30 -17.09
N ILE A 326 1.68 -26.46 -16.40
CA ILE A 326 1.20 -25.51 -15.39
C ILE A 326 1.83 -25.90 -14.05
N VAL A 327 2.56 -24.98 -13.42
CA VAL A 327 3.27 -25.26 -12.17
C VAL A 327 2.44 -24.77 -10.98
N VAL A 328 2.22 -25.64 -9.98
CA VAL A 328 1.61 -25.25 -8.71
C VAL A 328 2.72 -24.80 -7.77
N CYS A 329 2.63 -23.60 -7.21
CA CYS A 329 3.58 -23.06 -6.25
C CYS A 329 2.88 -22.78 -4.91
N ASP A 330 3.40 -23.32 -3.81
CA ASP A 330 3.06 -22.81 -2.49
C ASP A 330 3.71 -21.44 -2.35
N ILE A 331 2.93 -20.47 -1.87
CA ILE A 331 3.44 -19.13 -1.59
C ILE A 331 4.65 -19.17 -0.65
N GLY A 332 5.77 -18.66 -1.16
CA GLY A 332 7.08 -18.85 -0.54
C GLY A 332 7.74 -17.56 -0.08
N ILE A 333 9.07 -17.62 -0.05
CA ILE A 333 9.98 -16.56 0.43
C ILE A 333 10.19 -15.49 -0.64
N ILE A 334 10.19 -15.87 -1.92
CA ILE A 334 10.30 -14.93 -3.03
C ILE A 334 8.94 -14.28 -3.31
N THR A 335 8.94 -13.14 -4.00
CA THR A 335 7.69 -12.46 -4.34
C THR A 335 6.85 -13.34 -5.26
N ARG A 336 5.51 -13.23 -5.19
CA ARG A 336 4.61 -14.03 -6.04
C ARG A 336 4.86 -13.78 -7.54
N ILE A 337 5.20 -12.55 -7.91
CA ILE A 337 5.65 -12.22 -9.27
C ILE A 337 6.97 -12.93 -9.59
N GLY A 338 7.92 -12.93 -8.65
CA GLY A 338 9.20 -13.64 -8.78
C GLY A 338 9.03 -15.16 -8.95
N GLU A 339 8.07 -15.78 -8.28
CA GLU A 339 7.71 -17.19 -8.52
C GLU A 339 7.24 -17.38 -9.97
N GLY A 340 6.39 -16.47 -10.46
CA GLY A 340 6.01 -16.44 -11.87
C GLY A 340 7.22 -16.31 -12.80
N GLU A 341 8.14 -15.40 -12.55
CA GLU A 341 9.36 -15.25 -13.35
C GLU A 341 10.20 -16.53 -13.37
N ALA A 342 10.32 -17.22 -12.24
CA ALA A 342 11.03 -18.49 -12.15
C ALA A 342 10.35 -19.58 -12.99
N VAL A 343 9.02 -19.72 -12.89
CA VAL A 343 8.23 -20.67 -13.69
C VAL A 343 8.36 -20.39 -15.19
N LYS A 344 8.27 -19.10 -15.59
CA LYS A 344 8.43 -18.69 -16.99
C LYS A 344 9.80 -19.06 -17.54
N LYS A 345 10.86 -18.77 -16.79
CA LYS A 345 12.25 -19.08 -17.19
C LYS A 345 12.52 -20.58 -17.28
N ALA A 346 11.85 -21.39 -16.46
CA ALA A 346 11.92 -22.85 -16.55
C ALA A 346 11.07 -23.44 -17.70
N GLY A 347 10.35 -22.60 -18.45
CA GLY A 347 9.54 -23.01 -19.62
C GLY A 347 8.11 -23.44 -19.28
N GLY A 348 7.64 -23.18 -18.05
CA GLY A 348 6.25 -23.39 -17.68
C GLY A 348 5.31 -22.47 -18.46
N VAL A 349 4.11 -22.96 -18.76
CA VAL A 349 3.08 -22.24 -19.55
C VAL A 349 2.00 -21.59 -18.69
N GLY A 350 1.95 -21.93 -17.40
CA GLY A 350 1.00 -21.41 -16.44
C GLY A 350 1.49 -21.59 -15.00
N MET A 351 0.90 -20.84 -14.06
CA MET A 351 1.17 -20.97 -12.63
C MET A 351 -0.12 -20.97 -11.81
N ILE A 352 -0.24 -21.89 -10.87
CA ILE A 352 -1.30 -21.87 -9.85
C ILE A 352 -0.62 -21.60 -8.52
N LEU A 353 -0.82 -20.39 -7.99
CA LEU A 353 -0.30 -20.02 -6.68
C LEU A 353 -1.30 -20.45 -5.61
N ILE A 354 -0.84 -21.14 -4.57
CA ILE A 354 -1.70 -21.63 -3.50
C ILE A 354 -1.35 -20.99 -2.15
N ASN A 355 -2.39 -20.57 -1.43
CA ASN A 355 -2.26 -20.05 -0.07
C ASN A 355 -1.91 -21.14 0.95
N ASN A 356 -1.27 -20.71 2.04
CA ASN A 356 -1.12 -21.49 3.27
C ASN A 356 -2.27 -21.22 4.26
N ILE A 357 -2.26 -21.94 5.40
CA ILE A 357 -3.30 -21.84 6.43
C ILE A 357 -3.53 -20.40 6.90
N PRO A 358 -2.51 -19.61 7.33
CA PRO A 358 -2.70 -18.22 7.76
C PRO A 358 -3.38 -17.31 6.74
N GLN A 359 -3.09 -17.49 5.45
CA GLN A 359 -3.63 -16.63 4.38
C GLN A 359 -5.08 -16.98 4.03
N GLY A 360 -5.45 -18.25 4.18
CA GLY A 360 -6.80 -18.74 4.00
C GLY A 360 -7.40 -18.33 2.66
N TYR A 361 -8.46 -17.52 2.71
CA TYR A 361 -9.22 -17.03 1.55
C TYR A 361 -8.70 -15.71 0.96
N THR A 362 -7.68 -15.07 1.54
CA THR A 362 -7.19 -13.77 1.07
C THR A 362 -6.36 -13.96 -0.20
N LEU A 363 -6.86 -13.49 -1.34
CA LEU A 363 -6.21 -13.62 -2.64
C LEU A 363 -5.65 -12.28 -3.11
N SER A 364 -4.54 -12.31 -3.84
CA SER A 364 -3.91 -11.15 -4.46
C SER A 364 -4.07 -11.22 -5.98
N SER A 365 -4.61 -10.17 -6.58
CA SER A 365 -4.74 -10.01 -8.03
C SER A 365 -3.44 -9.42 -8.59
N GLU A 366 -2.34 -10.17 -8.58
CA GLU A 366 -1.06 -9.64 -9.09
C GLU A 366 -0.94 -9.81 -10.60
N PRO A 367 -0.29 -8.85 -11.31
CA PRO A 367 -0.03 -8.94 -12.74
C PRO A 367 1.20 -9.82 -12.98
N HIS A 368 1.02 -11.14 -12.94
CA HIS A 368 2.10 -12.10 -13.19
C HIS A 368 2.65 -12.01 -14.62
N VAL A 369 3.90 -12.42 -14.81
CA VAL A 369 4.62 -12.38 -16.09
C VAL A 369 4.23 -13.50 -17.08
N LEU A 370 3.38 -14.42 -16.65
CA LEU A 370 2.82 -15.55 -17.40
C LEU A 370 1.39 -15.82 -16.89
N PRO A 371 0.59 -16.65 -17.59
CA PRO A 371 -0.75 -16.98 -17.12
C PRO A 371 -0.76 -17.56 -15.70
N ALA A 372 -1.44 -16.90 -14.77
CA ALA A 372 -1.44 -17.31 -13.38
C ALA A 372 -2.82 -17.17 -12.72
N SER A 373 -3.03 -17.97 -11.67
CA SER A 373 -4.20 -17.86 -10.80
C SER A 373 -3.79 -18.10 -9.35
N HIS A 374 -4.10 -17.16 -8.46
CA HIS A 374 -3.94 -17.33 -7.02
C HIS A 374 -5.23 -17.87 -6.41
N ILE A 375 -5.19 -19.07 -5.82
CA ILE A 375 -6.36 -19.74 -5.23
C ILE A 375 -6.27 -19.85 -3.71
N SER A 376 -7.42 -20.06 -3.06
CA SER A 376 -7.52 -20.08 -1.60
C SER A 376 -6.90 -21.35 -1.00
N TYR A 377 -6.61 -21.34 0.30
CA TYR A 377 -6.15 -22.54 1.00
C TYR A 377 -7.18 -23.69 0.93
N GLY A 378 -8.48 -23.37 1.00
CA GLY A 378 -9.55 -24.37 0.85
C GLY A 378 -9.51 -25.05 -0.52
N ASP A 379 -9.42 -24.24 -1.58
CA ASP A 379 -9.29 -24.75 -2.96
C ASP A 379 -7.98 -25.51 -3.16
N ALA A 380 -6.90 -25.08 -2.50
CA ALA A 380 -5.61 -25.75 -2.56
C ALA A 380 -5.66 -27.16 -1.98
N ILE A 381 -6.44 -27.41 -0.91
CA ILE A 381 -6.65 -28.77 -0.38
C ILE A 381 -7.31 -29.66 -1.44
N GLU A 382 -8.36 -29.16 -2.09
CA GLU A 382 -9.06 -29.89 -3.14
C GLU A 382 -8.16 -30.13 -4.37
N LEU A 383 -7.37 -29.14 -4.77
CA LEU A 383 -6.38 -29.26 -5.84
C LEU A 383 -5.34 -30.34 -5.50
N LYS A 384 -4.75 -30.31 -4.30
CA LYS A 384 -3.77 -31.31 -3.84
C LYS A 384 -4.39 -32.72 -3.82
N SER A 385 -5.67 -32.86 -3.46
CA SER A 385 -6.40 -34.14 -3.56
C SER A 385 -6.56 -34.61 -5.01
N TYR A 386 -6.92 -33.69 -5.92
CA TYR A 386 -7.03 -34.00 -7.35
C TYR A 386 -5.69 -34.47 -7.95
N LEU A 387 -4.59 -33.80 -7.62
CA LEU A 387 -3.24 -34.17 -8.06
C LEU A 387 -2.86 -35.61 -7.66
N LYS A 388 -3.31 -36.07 -6.48
CA LYS A 388 -3.11 -37.45 -6.01
C LYS A 388 -4.05 -38.46 -6.66
N SER A 389 -5.15 -38.01 -7.27
CA SER A 389 -6.19 -38.88 -7.84
C SER A 389 -5.92 -39.38 -9.26
N THR A 390 -4.90 -38.84 -9.95
CA THR A 390 -4.58 -39.16 -11.34
C THR A 390 -3.08 -39.05 -11.60
N LYS A 391 -2.55 -39.89 -12.51
CA LYS A 391 -1.13 -39.83 -12.93
C LYS A 391 -0.83 -38.69 -13.90
N HIS A 392 -1.85 -38.17 -14.59
CA HIS A 392 -1.73 -37.09 -15.56
C HIS A 392 -2.72 -35.97 -15.20
N PRO A 393 -2.50 -35.25 -14.09
CA PRO A 393 -3.36 -34.14 -13.73
C PRO A 393 -3.26 -33.06 -14.80
N LYS A 394 -4.40 -32.59 -15.29
CA LYS A 394 -4.47 -31.48 -16.25
C LYS A 394 -5.33 -30.34 -15.72
N ALA A 395 -5.01 -29.13 -16.17
CA ALA A 395 -5.82 -27.94 -15.96
C ALA A 395 -5.66 -26.92 -17.09
N LYS A 396 -6.53 -25.91 -17.07
CA LYS A 396 -6.39 -24.66 -17.82
C LYS A 396 -6.79 -23.47 -16.93
N ILE A 397 -6.30 -22.29 -17.27
CA ILE A 397 -6.64 -21.04 -16.59
C ILE A 397 -7.48 -20.17 -17.54
N ILE A 398 -8.66 -19.75 -17.08
CA ILE A 398 -9.59 -18.91 -17.83
C ILE A 398 -9.74 -17.57 -17.13
N TYR A 399 -9.54 -16.48 -17.86
CA TYR A 399 -9.72 -15.13 -17.34
C TYR A 399 -11.14 -14.68 -17.60
N LYS A 400 -11.90 -14.44 -16.52
CA LYS A 400 -13.27 -13.90 -16.56
C LYS A 400 -13.29 -12.37 -16.39
N GLY A 401 -12.13 -11.74 -16.30
CA GLY A 401 -11.97 -10.29 -16.15
C GLY A 401 -12.41 -9.78 -14.78
N THR A 402 -12.74 -8.49 -14.72
CA THR A 402 -13.25 -7.86 -13.49
C THR A 402 -14.70 -8.26 -13.25
N GLN A 403 -14.94 -8.95 -12.14
CA GLN A 403 -16.28 -9.26 -11.65
C GLN A 403 -16.60 -8.37 -10.46
N ILE A 404 -17.80 -7.79 -10.46
CA ILE A 404 -18.34 -6.97 -9.38
C ILE A 404 -19.71 -7.55 -9.03
N GLY A 405 -19.94 -7.86 -7.76
CA GLY A 405 -21.21 -8.39 -7.31
C GLY A 405 -21.18 -8.85 -5.85
N LYS A 406 -22.37 -9.05 -5.26
CA LYS A 406 -22.51 -9.49 -3.87
C LYS A 406 -21.87 -10.87 -3.67
N THR A 407 -20.62 -10.88 -3.22
CA THR A 407 -19.95 -12.08 -2.73
C THR A 407 -20.04 -12.09 -1.21
N THR A 408 -20.19 -13.27 -0.60
CA THR A 408 -20.09 -13.46 0.86
C THR A 408 -18.71 -13.09 1.42
N GLU A 409 -17.75 -12.85 0.53
CA GLU A 409 -16.35 -12.51 0.83
C GLU A 409 -16.09 -11.00 0.86
N ALA A 410 -17.02 -10.18 0.36
CA ALA A 410 -16.84 -8.76 0.10
C ALA A 410 -16.63 -7.88 1.34
N LEU A 411 -16.68 -8.42 2.55
CA LEU A 411 -16.54 -7.69 3.82
C LEU A 411 -15.61 -8.41 4.81
N LYS A 412 -14.84 -9.38 4.32
CA LYS A 412 -13.92 -10.12 5.17
C LYS A 412 -12.60 -9.39 5.34
N MET A 413 -12.06 -9.42 6.55
CA MET A 413 -10.75 -8.86 6.84
C MET A 413 -9.67 -9.59 6.05
N THR A 414 -8.68 -8.84 5.56
CA THR A 414 -7.51 -9.47 4.94
C THR A 414 -6.67 -10.15 6.02
N TYR A 415 -6.01 -11.26 5.67
CA TYR A 415 -5.17 -11.96 6.65
C TYR A 415 -4.04 -11.06 7.17
N PHE A 416 -3.43 -10.27 6.26
CA PHE A 416 -2.29 -9.42 6.57
C PHE A 416 -2.67 -8.18 7.39
N SER A 417 -3.94 -7.77 7.43
CA SER A 417 -4.33 -6.61 8.23
C SER A 417 -3.92 -6.84 9.68
N SER A 418 -3.04 -5.98 10.18
CA SER A 418 -2.54 -6.06 11.55
C SER A 418 -3.67 -5.94 12.58
N ARG A 419 -3.47 -6.56 13.75
CA ARG A 419 -4.47 -6.74 14.80
C ARG A 419 -4.03 -6.10 16.11
N GLY A 420 -5.01 -5.64 16.87
CA GLY A 420 -4.81 -5.19 18.24
C GLY A 420 -4.64 -6.36 19.22
N PRO A 421 -4.65 -6.08 20.53
CA PRO A 421 -4.71 -4.74 21.13
C PRO A 421 -3.43 -3.92 20.89
N SER A 422 -3.50 -2.61 21.11
CA SER A 422 -2.32 -1.75 21.17
C SER A 422 -1.36 -2.23 22.27
N ILE A 423 -0.07 -2.26 21.97
CA ILE A 423 1.00 -2.55 22.92
C ILE A 423 1.21 -1.35 23.87
N SER A 424 1.26 -0.14 23.30
CA SER A 424 1.57 1.10 24.03
C SER A 424 0.39 1.63 24.87
N SER A 425 -0.85 1.31 24.49
CA SER A 425 -2.05 1.69 25.24
C SER A 425 -3.14 0.61 25.17
N PRO A 426 -3.00 -0.51 25.91
CA PRO A 426 -3.94 -1.65 25.82
C PRO A 426 -5.39 -1.30 26.17
N GLY A 427 -5.62 -0.23 26.93
CA GLY A 427 -6.96 0.24 27.30
C GLY A 427 -7.72 0.98 26.20
N ILE A 428 -7.06 1.33 25.09
CA ILE A 428 -7.67 2.01 23.95
C ILE A 428 -7.67 1.04 22.77
N LEU A 429 -8.87 0.69 22.29
CA LEU A 429 -9.04 -0.29 21.22
C LEU A 429 -8.47 0.25 19.91
N LYS A 430 -7.72 -0.62 19.21
CA LYS A 430 -7.15 -0.40 17.89
C LYS A 430 -7.24 -1.69 17.05
N PRO A 431 -7.35 -1.62 15.71
CA PRO A 431 -7.54 -0.41 14.91
C PRO A 431 -8.92 0.22 15.15
N ASP A 432 -9.10 1.50 14.82
CA ASP A 432 -10.36 2.21 15.08
C ASP A 432 -11.45 1.84 14.07
N ASN A 433 -11.05 1.51 12.84
CA ASN A 433 -11.97 1.12 11.78
C ASN A 433 -11.29 0.22 10.73
N THR A 434 -12.07 -0.29 9.78
CA THR A 434 -11.57 -0.95 8.58
C THR A 434 -12.03 -0.22 7.32
N GLY A 435 -11.18 -0.27 6.29
CA GLY A 435 -11.51 0.19 4.95
C GLY A 435 -11.07 -0.83 3.90
N PRO A 436 -11.57 -0.72 2.65
CA PRO A 436 -11.22 -1.65 1.59
C PRO A 436 -9.75 -1.50 1.18
N GLY A 437 -8.96 -2.55 1.41
CA GLY A 437 -7.50 -2.54 1.32
C GLY A 437 -6.86 -3.72 0.57
N ASN A 438 -7.62 -4.49 -0.22
CA ASN A 438 -7.13 -5.65 -0.98
C ASN A 438 -7.66 -5.72 -2.40
N ASN A 439 -6.78 -6.02 -3.37
CA ASN A 439 -7.06 -6.12 -4.81
C ASN A 439 -7.61 -4.84 -5.41
N ILE A 440 -6.70 -3.92 -5.38
CA ILE A 440 -6.89 -2.52 -5.49
C ILE A 440 -6.41 -2.08 -6.87
N LEU A 441 -7.12 -1.17 -7.51
CA LEU A 441 -6.66 -0.65 -8.80
C LEU A 441 -6.23 0.78 -8.59
N GLU A 442 -5.00 1.05 -9.00
CA GLU A 442 -4.39 2.36 -8.97
C GLU A 442 -3.53 2.60 -10.20
N HIS A 443 -3.06 3.84 -10.33
CA HIS A 443 -2.30 4.26 -11.48
C HIS A 443 -0.84 3.85 -11.35
N LEU A 444 -0.41 2.97 -12.24
CA LEU A 444 0.99 2.65 -12.43
C LEU A 444 1.52 3.40 -13.65
N HIS A 445 2.66 4.08 -13.52
CA HIS A 445 3.36 4.64 -14.68
C HIS A 445 3.86 3.49 -15.57
N ARG A 446 3.49 3.48 -16.85
CA ARG A 446 4.19 2.67 -17.85
C ARG A 446 5.56 3.31 -18.09
N PRO A 447 6.69 2.63 -17.82
CA PRO A 447 7.97 3.15 -18.26
C PRO A 447 7.90 3.34 -19.78
N ALA A 448 8.36 4.49 -20.26
CA ALA A 448 8.51 4.73 -21.69
C ALA A 448 9.36 3.60 -22.26
N SER A 449 8.83 2.87 -23.24
CA SER A 449 9.60 1.95 -24.06
C SER A 449 10.70 2.78 -24.76
N THR A 450 11.94 2.62 -24.30
CA THR A 450 13.12 2.97 -25.09
C THR A 450 13.30 1.97 -26.22
#